data_AF-A0A094ZXF8-F1
#
_entry.id   AF-A0A094ZXF8-F1
#
_cell.length_a   1.000
_cell.length_b   1.000
_cell.length_c   1.000
_cell.angle_alpha   90.00
_cell.angle_beta   90.00
_cell.angle_gamma   90.00
#
_symmetry.space_group_name_H-M   'P 1'
#
loop_
_entity.id
_entity.type
_entity.pdbx_description
1 polymer ?
#
loop_
_entity_poly.entity_id
_entity_poly.type
_entity_poly.pdbx_seq_one_letter_code
_entity_poly.pdbx_strand_id
1 'polypeptide(L)'
;MRHPLFSGSFLSRLRTGAALGLCLSALAACQTPSPATATPTEQTNASAPPQAAQAVRPEVKSRTPVIGMANPASVHCQKAGGTLEIRQGTKGAYGICHMPDGRMCEEWSFFRTGKCSAESLKNS
;
A
#
# COMPACT_ATOMS: atom_id res chain seq x y z
N MET A 1 -22.81 -53.85 -16.99
CA MET A 1 -23.43 -54.36 -15.76
C MET A 1 -23.97 -53.14 -15.00
N ARG A 2 -25.29 -53.11 -14.78
CA ARG A 2 -26.02 -52.08 -14.01
C ARG A 2 -26.13 -52.52 -12.54
N HIS A 3 -26.50 -51.57 -11.66
CA HIS A 3 -26.95 -51.66 -10.26
C HIS A 3 -25.93 -51.20 -9.18
N PRO A 4 -26.37 -50.62 -8.04
CA PRO A 4 -27.59 -49.84 -7.81
C PRO A 4 -27.39 -48.58 -6.93
N LEU A 5 -28.50 -47.84 -6.86
CA LEU A 5 -28.82 -46.70 -5.99
C LEU A 5 -28.98 -47.15 -4.51
N PHE A 6 -28.54 -46.31 -3.57
CA PHE A 6 -28.97 -46.25 -2.17
C PHE A 6 -29.06 -44.75 -1.83
N SER A 7 -30.23 -44.11 -1.82
CA SER A 7 -31.36 -44.19 -0.88
C SER A 7 -30.94 -43.90 0.56
N GLY A 8 -31.32 -42.71 1.03
CA GLY A 8 -31.05 -42.22 2.38
C GLY A 8 -31.65 -40.83 2.60
N SER A 9 -32.96 -40.69 2.40
CA SER A 9 -33.76 -39.63 3.02
C SER A 9 -33.71 -39.83 4.55
N PHE A 10 -33.68 -38.76 5.36
CA PHE A 10 -34.63 -38.55 6.47
C PHE A 10 -34.34 -37.21 7.14
N LEU A 11 -35.39 -36.39 7.14
CA LEU A 11 -35.53 -35.17 7.87
C LEU A 11 -35.21 -35.35 9.36
N SER A 12 -34.56 -34.34 9.95
CA SER A 12 -34.89 -33.98 11.34
C SER A 12 -34.84 -32.47 11.51
N ARG A 13 -35.98 -31.84 11.17
CA ARG A 13 -36.42 -30.60 11.81
C ARG A 13 -36.96 -30.99 13.17
N LEU A 14 -36.46 -30.40 14.25
CA LEU A 14 -37.23 -29.82 15.36
C LEU A 14 -36.27 -29.45 16.51
N ARG A 15 -36.23 -28.16 16.88
CA ARG A 15 -36.86 -27.78 18.15
C ARG A 15 -37.23 -26.31 18.17
N THR A 16 -38.53 -26.12 18.10
CA THR A 16 -39.35 -24.97 18.43
C THR A 16 -39.26 -24.56 19.90
N GLY A 17 -39.54 -23.29 20.18
CA GLY A 17 -40.08 -22.79 21.46
C GLY A 17 -39.25 -21.64 22.06
N ALA A 18 -39.63 -20.36 21.85
CA ALA A 18 -40.58 -19.58 22.67
C ALA A 18 -39.94 -19.05 23.97
N ALA A 19 -40.12 -17.83 24.46
CA ALA A 19 -40.81 -16.63 24.04
C ALA A 19 -40.34 -15.46 24.94
N LEU A 20 -40.61 -14.23 24.49
CA LEU A 20 -40.98 -13.04 25.29
C LEU A 20 -40.11 -12.64 26.50
N GLY A 21 -39.35 -11.57 26.33
CA GLY A 21 -38.86 -10.72 27.41
C GLY A 21 -38.75 -9.27 26.93
N LEU A 22 -39.77 -8.45 27.22
CA LEU A 22 -39.73 -7.00 27.08
C LEU A 22 -38.70 -6.40 28.06
N CYS A 23 -37.78 -5.58 27.56
CA CYS A 23 -37.19 -4.50 28.35
C CYS A 23 -36.94 -3.30 27.41
N LEU A 24 -37.76 -2.26 27.59
CA LEU A 24 -37.49 -0.93 27.06
C LEU A 24 -36.22 -0.38 27.70
N SER A 25 -35.30 0.15 26.89
CA SER A 25 -34.38 1.23 27.26
C SER A 25 -33.67 1.73 26.01
N ALA A 26 -34.13 2.88 25.53
CA ALA A 26 -33.44 3.66 24.52
C ALA A 26 -32.12 4.19 25.09
N LEU A 27 -30.99 3.90 24.45
CA LEU A 27 -29.84 4.79 24.41
C LEU A 27 -29.12 4.56 23.07
N ALA A 28 -29.49 5.38 22.08
CA ALA A 28 -28.67 5.63 20.92
C ALA A 28 -27.38 6.31 21.38
N ALA A 29 -26.33 5.53 21.63
CA ALA A 29 -24.99 6.05 21.80
C ALA A 29 -24.27 5.91 20.46
N CYS A 30 -24.23 7.03 19.72
CA CYS A 30 -23.29 7.24 18.63
C CYS A 30 -21.87 6.97 19.15
N GLN A 31 -21.26 5.87 18.73
CA GLN A 31 -19.83 5.65 18.94
C GLN A 31 -19.12 6.22 17.71
N THR A 32 -18.95 7.54 17.70
CA THR A 32 -18.00 8.20 16.82
C THR A 32 -16.59 7.96 17.36
N PRO A 33 -15.66 7.38 16.59
CA PRO A 33 -14.26 7.40 16.96
C PRO A 33 -13.77 8.86 16.92
N SER A 34 -13.27 9.35 18.06
CA SER A 34 -12.59 10.65 18.12
C SER A 34 -11.38 10.66 17.19
N PRO A 35 -11.22 11.67 16.32
CA PRO A 35 -9.91 12.00 15.78
C PRO A 35 -9.13 12.68 16.90
N ALA A 36 -8.30 11.91 17.61
CA ALA A 36 -7.24 12.51 18.41
C ALA A 36 -6.29 13.21 17.43
N THR A 37 -6.40 14.53 17.42
CA THR A 37 -5.46 15.52 16.91
C THR A 37 -4.02 15.04 17.06
N ALA A 38 -3.44 14.50 15.99
CA ALA A 38 -2.00 14.48 15.85
C ALA A 38 -1.59 15.93 15.55
N THR A 39 -1.31 16.70 16.60
CA THR A 39 -0.44 17.86 16.48
C THR A 39 0.88 17.36 15.91
N PRO A 40 1.32 17.80 14.71
CA PRO A 40 2.75 17.83 14.46
C PRO A 40 3.30 18.79 15.49
N THR A 41 4.15 18.29 16.37
CA THR A 41 4.97 19.12 17.23
C THR A 41 5.73 20.07 16.33
N GLU A 42 5.27 21.32 16.30
CA GLU A 42 5.98 22.47 15.79
C GLU A 42 7.29 22.54 16.58
N GLN A 43 8.36 22.01 15.99
CA GLN A 43 9.72 22.14 16.52
C GLN A 43 10.20 23.56 16.24
N THR A 44 9.63 24.54 16.95
CA THR A 44 10.27 25.83 17.18
C THR A 44 11.36 25.61 18.21
N ASN A 45 12.53 25.13 17.77
CA ASN A 45 13.74 25.28 18.56
C ASN A 45 14.56 26.43 17.99
N ALA A 46 14.12 27.65 18.32
CA ALA A 46 14.94 28.83 18.22
C ALA A 46 16.01 28.73 19.32
N SER A 47 17.18 28.21 18.98
CA SER A 47 18.40 28.45 19.74
C SER A 47 19.40 29.07 18.77
N ALA A 48 19.30 30.39 18.65
CA ALA A 48 20.33 31.19 18.03
C ALA A 48 21.60 31.13 18.90
N PRO A 49 22.77 30.76 18.36
CA PRO A 49 24.03 31.04 19.04
C PRO A 49 24.33 32.55 18.94
N PRO A 50 24.94 33.16 19.98
CA PRO A 50 25.42 34.53 19.87
C PRO A 50 26.49 34.59 18.78
N GLN A 51 26.20 35.33 17.71
CA GLN A 51 27.11 35.55 16.60
C GLN A 51 28.29 36.41 17.07
N ALA A 52 29.36 35.77 17.54
CA ALA A 52 30.68 36.37 17.59
C ALA A 52 31.30 36.30 16.19
N ALA A 53 31.51 37.48 15.59
CA ALA A 53 32.44 37.80 14.51
C ALA A 53 32.67 36.69 13.45
N GLN A 54 31.86 36.70 12.40
CA GLN A 54 32.10 35.86 11.22
C GLN A 54 33.05 36.58 10.25
N ALA A 55 34.25 36.02 10.09
CA ALA A 55 35.13 36.30 8.97
C ALA A 55 34.42 35.92 7.65
N VAL A 56 34.49 36.81 6.67
CA VAL A 56 33.91 36.62 5.33
C VAL A 56 34.51 35.36 4.70
N ARG A 57 33.75 34.26 4.70
CA ARG A 57 34.05 33.05 3.92
C ARG A 57 33.19 33.11 2.65
N PRO A 58 33.74 32.80 1.46
CA PRO A 58 32.95 32.85 0.25
C PRO A 58 31.81 31.84 0.36
N GLU A 59 30.59 32.31 0.15
CA GLU A 59 29.40 31.49 0.09
C GLU A 59 29.54 30.48 -1.06
N VAL A 60 29.82 29.22 -0.71
CA VAL A 60 29.76 28.13 -1.67
C VAL A 60 28.29 27.91 -1.95
N LYS A 61 27.82 28.48 -3.07
CA LYS A 61 26.48 28.26 -3.63
C LYS A 61 26.21 26.75 -3.63
N SER A 62 25.39 26.31 -2.68
CA SER A 62 24.99 24.91 -2.55
C SER A 62 24.33 24.51 -3.86
N ARG A 63 25.02 23.70 -4.66
CA ARG A 63 24.40 23.01 -5.79
C ARG A 63 23.57 21.90 -5.17
N THR A 64 22.30 22.19 -4.88
CA THR A 64 21.33 21.13 -4.64
C THR A 64 21.45 20.17 -5.81
N PRO A 65 21.82 18.89 -5.59
CA PRO A 65 21.90 17.95 -6.69
C PRO A 65 20.53 17.91 -7.34
N VAL A 66 20.47 18.24 -8.63
CA VAL A 66 19.27 17.98 -9.42
C VAL A 66 19.20 16.47 -9.50
N ILE A 67 18.43 15.85 -8.60
CA ILE A 67 18.16 14.42 -8.63
C ILE A 67 17.56 14.14 -10.01
N GLY A 68 18.24 13.26 -10.75
CA GLY A 68 18.20 13.16 -12.20
C GLY A 68 16.87 12.74 -12.79
N MET A 69 16.81 12.81 -14.12
CA MET A 69 15.68 12.44 -14.97
C MET A 69 14.93 11.21 -14.47
N ALA A 70 13.60 11.23 -14.55
CA ALA A 70 12.76 10.11 -14.15
C ALA A 70 13.17 8.81 -14.87
N ASN A 71 13.15 7.69 -14.14
CA ASN A 71 13.41 6.38 -14.72
C ASN A 71 12.37 6.07 -15.81
N PRO A 72 12.78 5.81 -17.07
CA PRO A 72 11.85 5.57 -18.17
C PRO A 72 10.97 4.33 -17.96
N ALA A 73 11.48 3.27 -17.31
CA ALA A 73 10.69 2.08 -17.01
C ALA A 73 9.59 2.38 -15.97
N SER A 74 9.93 3.15 -14.95
CA SER A 74 9.00 3.63 -13.93
C SER A 74 7.88 4.50 -14.52
N VAL A 75 8.25 5.42 -15.42
CA VAL A 75 7.27 6.25 -16.16
C VAL A 75 6.41 5.40 -17.08
N HIS A 76 6.97 4.38 -17.72
CA HIS A 76 6.20 3.47 -18.58
C HIS A 76 5.17 2.67 -17.78
N CYS A 77 5.53 2.16 -16.60
CA CYS A 77 4.60 1.50 -15.68
C CYS A 77 3.41 2.41 -15.34
N GLN A 78 3.70 3.65 -14.92
CA GLN A 78 2.66 4.63 -14.56
C GLN A 78 1.77 5.00 -15.76
N LYS A 79 2.36 5.17 -16.95
CA LYS A 79 1.61 5.43 -18.19
C LYS A 79 0.70 4.26 -18.60
N ALA A 80 1.08 3.04 -18.25
CA ALA A 80 0.25 1.85 -18.45
C ALA A 80 -0.88 1.70 -17.40
N GLY A 81 -1.04 2.69 -16.52
CA GLY A 81 -2.02 2.66 -15.42
C GLY A 81 -1.60 1.77 -14.25
N GLY A 82 -0.33 1.35 -14.21
CA GLY A 82 0.22 0.57 -13.12
C GLY A 82 0.78 1.41 -11.99
N THR A 83 0.92 0.79 -10.82
CA THR A 83 1.59 1.37 -9.66
C THR A 83 2.99 0.78 -9.54
N LEU A 84 3.99 1.64 -9.31
CA LEU A 84 5.37 1.22 -9.14
C LEU A 84 5.68 0.91 -7.67
N GLU A 85 6.31 -0.23 -7.43
CA GLU A 85 6.93 -0.60 -6.15
C GLU A 85 8.42 -0.83 -6.35
N ILE A 86 9.28 -0.18 -5.56
CA ILE A 86 10.72 -0.43 -5.59
C ILE A 86 11.07 -1.46 -4.51
N ARG A 87 11.78 -2.52 -4.90
CA ARG A 87 12.27 -3.57 -3.99
C ARG A 87 13.77 -3.69 -4.06
N GLN A 88 14.36 -4.14 -2.95
CA GLN A 88 15.77 -4.53 -2.92
C GLN A 88 15.91 -5.99 -3.36
N GLY A 89 16.76 -6.24 -4.35
CA GLY A 89 17.14 -7.56 -4.82
C GLY A 89 18.62 -7.85 -4.58
N THR A 90 19.04 -9.06 -4.95
CA THR A 90 20.45 -9.49 -4.84
C THR A 90 21.39 -8.69 -5.75
N LYS A 91 20.85 -8.10 -6.82
CA LYS A 91 21.58 -7.30 -7.81
C LYS A 91 21.44 -5.79 -7.60
N GLY A 92 20.80 -5.37 -6.52
CA GLY A 92 20.43 -3.98 -6.26
C GLY A 92 18.92 -3.77 -6.27
N ALA A 93 18.50 -2.50 -6.26
CA ALA A 93 17.08 -2.17 -6.30
C ALA A 93 16.49 -2.43 -7.70
N TYR A 94 15.25 -2.93 -7.73
CA TYR A 94 14.47 -3.13 -8.96
C TYR A 94 13.04 -2.66 -8.77
N GLY A 95 12.37 -2.31 -9.87
CA GLY A 95 10.96 -1.91 -9.86
C GLY A 95 10.03 -3.05 -10.22
N ILE A 96 8.93 -3.17 -9.48
CA ILE A 96 7.78 -4.01 -9.79
C ILE A 96 6.64 -3.11 -10.24
N CYS A 97 6.09 -3.38 -11.41
CA CYS A 97 4.88 -2.74 -11.90
C CYS A 97 3.66 -3.59 -11.53
N HIS A 98 2.75 -3.00 -10.75
CA HIS A 98 1.46 -3.57 -10.38
C HIS A 98 0.39 -3.07 -11.33
N MET A 99 -0.14 -3.95 -12.17
CA MET A 99 -1.17 -3.61 -13.15
C MET A 99 -2.56 -3.56 -12.51
N PRO A 100 -3.51 -2.77 -13.05
CA PRO A 100 -4.86 -2.65 -12.53
C PRO A 100 -5.68 -3.95 -12.67
N ASP A 101 -5.26 -4.86 -13.54
CA ASP A 101 -5.84 -6.20 -13.69
C ASP A 101 -5.26 -7.24 -12.71
N GLY A 102 -4.40 -6.80 -11.79
CA GLY A 102 -3.75 -7.65 -10.79
C GLY A 102 -2.47 -8.35 -11.26
N ARG A 103 -2.05 -8.19 -12.52
CA ARG A 103 -0.75 -8.71 -12.97
C ARG A 103 0.39 -7.92 -12.35
N MET A 104 1.53 -8.60 -12.18
CA MET A 104 2.77 -8.00 -11.70
C MET A 104 3.91 -8.41 -12.62
N CYS A 105 4.86 -7.50 -12.84
CA CYS A 105 6.05 -7.72 -13.66
C CYS A 105 7.18 -6.78 -13.25
N GLU A 106 8.41 -7.14 -13.61
CA GLU A 106 9.57 -6.27 -13.44
C GLU A 106 9.54 -5.11 -14.46
N GLU A 107 9.81 -3.88 -14.01
CA GLU A 107 9.58 -2.66 -14.80
C GLU A 107 10.42 -2.58 -16.08
N TRP A 108 11.68 -3.00 -16.06
CA TRP A 108 12.58 -2.94 -17.23
C TRP A 108 12.25 -4.02 -18.26
N SER A 109 11.77 -5.16 -17.81
CA SER A 109 11.27 -6.24 -18.65
C SER A 109 9.98 -5.82 -19.34
N PHE A 110 9.07 -5.18 -18.61
CA PHE A 110 7.86 -4.63 -19.20
C PHE A 110 8.17 -3.50 -20.19
N PHE A 111 9.02 -2.55 -19.83
CA PHE A 111 9.45 -1.45 -20.70
C PHE A 111 10.03 -1.93 -22.04
N ARG A 112 10.87 -2.98 -22.02
CA ARG A 112 11.52 -3.50 -23.24
C ARG A 112 10.59 -4.36 -24.11
N THR A 113 9.66 -5.08 -23.50
CA THR A 113 8.85 -6.08 -24.21
C THR A 113 7.42 -5.64 -24.47
N GLY A 114 6.92 -4.64 -23.75
CA GLY A 114 5.51 -4.26 -23.70
C GLY A 114 4.60 -5.33 -23.08
N LYS A 115 5.16 -6.41 -22.50
CA LYS A 115 4.39 -7.52 -21.93
C LYS A 115 4.64 -7.62 -20.43
N CYS A 116 3.60 -7.35 -19.65
CA CYS A 116 3.66 -7.59 -18.21
C CYS A 116 3.43 -9.07 -17.92
N SER A 117 4.52 -9.79 -17.61
CA SER A 117 4.55 -11.20 -17.24
C SER A 117 5.18 -11.38 -15.85
N ALA A 118 4.52 -12.16 -14.99
CA ALA A 118 5.03 -12.50 -13.66
C ALA A 118 6.36 -13.29 -13.70
N GLU A 119 6.69 -13.90 -14.84
CA GLU A 119 7.95 -14.61 -15.01
C GLU A 119 9.16 -13.68 -14.91
N SER A 120 9.01 -12.42 -15.30
CA SER A 120 10.08 -11.42 -15.24
C SER A 120 10.59 -11.16 -13.82
N LEU A 121 9.76 -11.42 -12.79
CA LEU A 121 10.10 -11.21 -11.39
C LEU A 121 11.08 -12.26 -10.83
N LYS A 122 11.27 -13.38 -11.53
CA LYS A 122 12.09 -14.51 -11.05
C LYS A 122 13.60 -14.20 -11.09
N ASN A 123 14.02 -13.19 -11.85
CA ASN A 123 15.42 -12.87 -12.11
C ASN A 123 15.89 -11.53 -11.49
N SER A 124 15.02 -10.92 -10.69
CA SER A 124 15.16 -9.60 -10.07
C SER A 124 15.93 -9.63 -8.75
#